data_AF-A0A6G1R5S8-F1
#
_entry.id   AF-A0A6G1R5S8-F1
#
_cell.length_a   1.000
_cell.length_b   1.000
_cell.length_c   1.000
_cell.angle_alpha   90.00
_cell.angle_beta   90.00
_cell.angle_gamma   90.00
#
_symmetry.space_group_name_H-M   'P 1'
#
loop_
_entity.id
_entity.type
_entity.pdbx_description
1 polymer ?
#
loop_
_entity_poly.entity_id
_entity_poly.type
_entity_poly.pdbx_seq_one_letter_code
_entity_poly.pdbx_strand_id
1 'polypeptide(L)'
;RGLRQACAQLVAEQRSARAGLSLDPARLVEVPFQGEFPAPKSEAGQKFPVWYLGCTPVAKPVGMDVINGALEAALAGAPRERWTPTLVTVAPATLSITHQQTEAVLCECRVRFLSFMGVGRDVRSFAFIMASAPGAFRCHMVWCEPNAA
;
A
#
# COMPACT_ATOMS: atom_id res chain seq x y z
N ARG A 1 -16.15 -5.15 -0.65
CA ARG A 1 -14.97 -5.53 0.16
C ARG A 1 -14.32 -4.24 0.60
N GLY A 2 -13.95 -4.09 1.87
CA GLY A 2 -13.31 -2.88 2.35
C GLY A 2 -11.81 -2.80 2.01
N LEU A 3 -11.24 -1.61 2.16
CA LEU A 3 -9.82 -1.34 1.87
C LEU A 3 -8.92 -2.22 2.74
N ARG A 4 -9.20 -2.32 4.04
CA ARG A 4 -8.43 -3.17 4.96
C ARG A 4 -8.42 -4.62 4.49
N GLN A 5 -9.56 -5.16 4.09
CA GLN A 5 -9.67 -6.56 3.65
C GLN A 5 -8.89 -6.81 2.37
N ALA A 6 -8.98 -5.90 1.39
CA ALA A 6 -8.24 -6.01 0.13
C ALA A 6 -6.72 -5.98 0.36
N CYS A 7 -6.23 -5.02 1.16
CA CYS A 7 -4.82 -4.92 1.51
C CYS A 7 -4.33 -6.17 2.28
N ALA A 8 -5.12 -6.66 3.24
CA ALA A 8 -4.74 -7.84 4.04
C ALA A 8 -4.66 -9.11 3.18
N GLN A 9 -5.60 -9.31 2.26
CA GLN A 9 -5.58 -10.42 1.31
C GLN A 9 -4.33 -10.38 0.43
N LEU A 10 -4.03 -9.21 -0.13
CA LEU A 10 -2.85 -9.02 -0.96
C LEU A 10 -1.53 -9.30 -0.21
N VAL A 11 -1.42 -8.91 1.07
CA VAL A 11 -0.24 -9.23 1.89
C VAL A 11 -0.15 -10.73 2.19
N ALA A 12 -1.29 -11.39 2.45
CA ALA A 12 -1.33 -12.82 2.75
C ALA A 12 -0.92 -13.67 1.54
N GLU A 13 -1.42 -13.35 0.34
CA GLU A 13 -1.09 -14.08 -0.89
C GLU A 13 0.41 -14.00 -1.21
N GLN A 14 1.03 -12.84 -1.00
CA GLN A 14 2.47 -12.66 -1.22
C GLN A 14 3.33 -13.44 -0.21
N ARG A 15 2.83 -13.70 1.00
CA ARG A 15 3.50 -14.59 1.96
C ARG A 15 3.41 -16.05 1.54
N SER A 16 2.25 -16.47 1.01
CA SER A 16 2.04 -17.85 0.54
C SER A 16 2.86 -18.18 -0.71
N ALA A 17 2.93 -17.26 -1.68
CA ALA A 17 3.72 -17.44 -2.90
C ALA A 17 5.23 -17.63 -2.62
N ARG A 18 5.75 -17.06 -1.53
CA ARG A 18 7.15 -17.24 -1.11
C ARG A 18 7.44 -18.62 -0.53
N ALA A 19 6.44 -19.32 -0.02
CA ALA A 19 6.60 -20.66 0.54
C ALA A 19 6.61 -21.77 -0.53
N GLY A 20 6.26 -21.47 -1.78
CA GLY A 20 6.16 -22.44 -2.88
C GLY A 20 7.35 -22.48 -3.85
N LEU A 21 8.39 -21.67 -3.65
CA LEU A 21 9.56 -21.64 -4.54
C LEU A 21 10.65 -22.60 -4.07
N SER A 22 10.36 -23.90 -4.05
CA SER A 22 11.41 -24.92 -4.16
C SER A 22 11.74 -25.06 -5.64
N LEU A 23 12.77 -24.33 -6.10
CA LEU A 23 13.28 -24.43 -7.46
C LEU A 23 14.30 -25.57 -7.54
N ASP A 24 13.91 -26.68 -8.17
CA ASP A 24 14.83 -27.71 -8.65
C ASP A 24 15.80 -27.11 -9.71
N PRO A 25 17.13 -27.20 -9.53
CA PRO A 25 18.10 -26.47 -10.36
C PRO A 25 18.42 -27.12 -11.73
N ALA A 26 17.58 -27.99 -12.28
CA ALA A 26 17.99 -28.90 -13.36
C ALA A 26 17.39 -28.66 -14.76
N ARG A 27 16.81 -27.50 -15.08
CA ARG A 27 16.35 -27.21 -16.47
C ARG A 27 16.67 -25.79 -16.92
N LEU A 28 17.95 -25.52 -17.19
CA LEU A 28 18.35 -24.44 -18.07
C LEU A 28 18.08 -24.89 -19.52
N VAL A 29 16.98 -24.44 -20.10
CA VAL A 29 16.79 -24.45 -21.56
C VAL A 29 16.81 -22.99 -22.00
N GLU A 30 17.83 -22.66 -22.80
CA GLU A 30 18.02 -21.37 -23.44
C GLU A 30 16.79 -21.00 -24.28
N VAL A 31 16.19 -19.83 -24.00
CA VAL A 31 15.10 -19.28 -24.80
C VAL A 31 15.64 -18.11 -25.62
N PRO A 32 15.48 -18.09 -26.96
CA PRO A 32 15.99 -17.03 -27.80
C PRO A 32 15.23 -15.72 -27.54
N PHE A 33 16.00 -14.65 -27.40
CA PHE A 33 15.56 -13.30 -27.02
C PHE A 33 14.92 -12.58 -28.21
N GLN A 34 13.66 -12.91 -28.54
CA GLN A 34 12.80 -12.06 -29.37
C GLN A 34 11.37 -12.09 -28.82
N GLY A 35 10.93 -10.96 -28.31
CA GLY A 35 9.59 -10.82 -27.74
C GLY A 35 9.46 -9.47 -27.07
N GLU A 36 9.06 -8.48 -27.86
CA GLU A 36 8.38 -7.24 -27.49
C GLU A 36 8.14 -7.09 -25.99
N PHE A 37 8.84 -6.13 -25.37
CA PHE A 37 8.68 -5.81 -23.94
C PHE A 37 7.19 -5.56 -23.72
N PRO A 38 6.44 -6.47 -23.06
CA PRO A 38 5.01 -6.30 -22.97
C PRO A 38 4.79 -5.04 -22.13
N ALA A 39 4.18 -4.01 -22.72
CA ALA A 39 3.68 -2.87 -21.98
C ALA A 39 2.93 -3.44 -20.76
N PRO A 40 3.26 -2.98 -19.52
CA PRO A 40 2.78 -3.61 -18.32
C PRO A 40 1.26 -3.73 -18.43
N LYS A 41 0.78 -4.97 -18.57
CA LYS A 41 -0.65 -5.27 -18.59
C LYS A 41 -1.20 -4.65 -17.32
N SER A 42 -2.08 -3.67 -17.46
CA SER A 42 -2.76 -3.04 -16.34
C SER A 42 -3.55 -4.12 -15.62
N GLU A 43 -2.92 -4.77 -14.63
CA GLU A 43 -3.58 -5.74 -13.77
C GLU A 43 -4.70 -4.98 -13.05
N ALA A 44 -5.93 -5.47 -13.19
CA ALA A 44 -7.12 -4.84 -12.66
C ALA A 44 -7.09 -4.84 -11.12
N GLY A 45 -6.39 -3.86 -10.55
CA GLY A 45 -6.36 -3.62 -9.11
C GLY A 45 -7.69 -3.09 -8.61
N GLN A 46 -8.06 -3.46 -7.40
CA GLN A 46 -9.23 -2.90 -6.73
C GLN A 46 -8.94 -1.45 -6.36
N LYS A 47 -9.85 -0.55 -6.72
CA LYS A 47 -9.71 0.90 -6.56
C LYS A 47 -10.65 1.41 -5.47
N PHE A 48 -10.12 2.16 -4.51
CA PHE A 48 -10.87 2.68 -3.36
C PHE A 48 -10.72 4.21 -3.28
N PRO A 49 -11.79 4.99 -3.53
CA PRO A 49 -11.73 6.43 -3.35
C PRO A 49 -11.60 6.75 -1.86
N VAL A 50 -10.59 7.54 -1.51
CA VAL A 50 -10.26 7.91 -0.12
C VAL A 50 -9.68 9.32 -0.08
N TRP A 51 -9.62 9.90 1.10
CA TRP A 51 -8.93 11.16 1.35
C TRP A 51 -7.52 10.89 1.86
N TYR A 52 -6.51 11.43 1.19
CA TYR A 52 -5.13 11.28 1.64
C TYR A 52 -4.79 12.33 2.69
N LEU A 53 -4.34 11.86 3.84
CA LEU A 53 -3.96 12.68 5.00
C LEU A 53 -2.47 13.06 4.98
N GLY A 54 -1.69 12.42 4.10
CA GLY A 54 -0.26 12.65 3.96
C GLY A 54 0.60 11.47 4.41
N CYS A 55 1.89 11.75 4.58
CA CYS A 55 2.86 10.77 5.04
C CYS A 55 3.84 11.38 6.05
N THR A 56 4.26 10.56 7.02
CA THR A 56 5.22 10.95 8.06
C THR A 56 6.29 9.88 8.23
N PRO A 57 7.56 10.25 8.49
CA PRO A 57 8.55 9.28 8.94
C PRO A 57 8.13 8.65 10.29
N VAL A 58 8.45 7.38 10.49
CA VAL A 58 8.21 6.66 11.75
C VAL A 58 9.45 5.87 12.16
N ALA A 59 9.66 5.75 13.47
CA ALA A 59 10.87 5.13 14.02
C ALA A 59 10.84 3.59 13.97
N LYS A 60 9.65 2.98 13.91
CA LYS A 60 9.48 1.52 13.94
C LYS A 60 8.69 1.04 12.72
N PRO A 61 9.00 -0.15 12.18
CA PRO A 61 8.30 -0.73 11.03
C PRO A 61 6.88 -1.23 11.36
N VAL A 62 6.61 -1.50 12.64
CA VAL A 62 5.37 -2.13 13.11
C VAL A 62 4.93 -1.45 14.41
N GLY A 63 3.63 -1.52 14.70
CA GLY A 63 3.05 -1.02 15.95
C GLY A 63 1.74 -0.28 15.72
N MET A 64 0.70 -0.68 16.45
CA MET A 64 -0.56 0.06 16.44
C MET A 64 -0.43 1.42 17.13
N ASP A 65 0.44 1.53 18.13
CA ASP A 65 0.85 2.79 18.74
C ASP A 65 1.47 3.74 17.70
N VAL A 66 2.31 3.22 16.82
CA VAL A 66 2.95 3.99 15.73
C VAL A 66 1.91 4.48 14.71
N ILE A 67 1.02 3.60 14.26
CA ILE A 67 -0.07 3.97 13.33
C ILE A 67 -0.98 5.02 13.96
N ASN A 68 -1.44 4.79 15.20
CA ASN A 68 -2.37 5.70 15.87
C ASN A 68 -1.72 7.06 16.15
N GLY A 69 -0.47 7.09 16.61
CA GLY A 69 0.25 8.36 16.83
C GLY A 69 0.42 9.17 15.54
N ALA A 70 0.72 8.51 14.42
CA ALA A 70 0.81 9.17 13.12
C ALA A 70 -0.55 9.74 12.67
N LEU A 71 -1.62 8.93 12.77
CA LEU A 71 -2.98 9.35 12.42
C LEU A 71 -3.48 10.51 13.27
N GLU A 72 -3.28 10.46 14.59
CA GLU A 72 -3.65 11.54 15.50
C GLU A 72 -2.94 12.85 15.15
N ALA A 73 -1.64 12.79 14.87
CA ALA A 73 -0.88 13.97 14.45
C ALA A 73 -1.38 14.54 13.10
N ALA A 74 -1.69 13.68 12.13
CA ALA A 74 -2.20 14.11 10.83
C ALA A 74 -3.59 14.75 10.93
N LEU A 75 -4.47 14.17 11.75
CA LEU A 75 -5.83 14.68 11.99
C LEU A 75 -5.82 15.99 12.80
N ALA A 76 -4.86 16.17 13.71
CA ALA A 76 -4.72 17.41 14.47
C ALA A 76 -4.08 18.53 13.64
N GLY A 77 -3.17 18.21 12.71
CA GLY A 77 -2.38 19.18 11.96
C GLY A 77 -3.06 19.76 10.71
N ALA A 78 -4.02 19.06 10.11
CA ALA A 78 -4.67 19.49 8.88
C ALA A 78 -6.21 19.54 9.02
N PRO A 79 -6.85 20.70 8.76
CA PRO A 79 -8.30 20.73 8.61
C PRO A 79 -8.71 19.86 7.43
N ARG A 80 -9.91 19.28 7.50
CA ARG A 80 -10.45 18.36 6.47
C ARG A 80 -10.44 18.95 5.05
N GLU A 81 -10.55 20.26 4.94
CA GLU A 81 -10.50 21.02 3.70
C GLU A 81 -9.19 20.88 2.92
N ARG A 82 -8.09 20.49 3.60
CA ARG A 82 -6.78 20.26 2.97
C ARG A 82 -6.55 18.81 2.57
N TRP A 83 -7.47 17.90 2.86
CA TRP A 83 -7.30 16.50 2.50
C TRP A 83 -7.47 16.32 0.99
N THR A 84 -6.54 15.60 0.38
CA THR A 84 -6.52 15.44 -1.07
C THR A 84 -7.43 14.26 -1.47
N PRO A 85 -8.37 14.42 -2.42
CA PRO A 85 -9.14 13.30 -2.94
C PRO A 85 -8.23 12.40 -3.78
N THR A 86 -8.15 11.14 -3.38
CA THR A 86 -7.22 10.16 -3.93
C THR A 86 -7.86 8.80 -4.14
N LEU A 87 -7.16 7.96 -4.89
CA LEU A 87 -7.55 6.59 -5.17
C LEU A 87 -6.46 5.66 -4.65
N VAL A 88 -6.82 4.79 -3.71
CA VAL A 88 -5.96 3.67 -3.33
C VAL A 88 -6.21 2.52 -4.29
N THR A 89 -5.19 2.09 -5.01
CA THR A 89 -5.26 0.93 -5.89
C THR A 89 -4.50 -0.24 -5.27
N VAL A 90 -5.20 -1.35 -5.09
CA VAL A 90 -4.68 -2.61 -4.58
C VAL A 90 -4.58 -3.58 -5.75
N ALA A 91 -3.39 -3.65 -6.36
CA ALA A 91 -3.07 -4.54 -7.48
C ALA A 91 -2.10 -5.64 -7.02
N PRO A 92 -1.96 -6.76 -7.72
CA PRO A 92 -1.06 -7.84 -7.28
C PRO A 92 0.36 -7.33 -6.98
N ALA A 93 0.82 -7.63 -5.76
CA ALA A 93 2.11 -7.20 -5.21
C ALA A 93 2.35 -5.68 -5.11
N THR A 94 1.37 -4.82 -5.40
CA THR A 94 1.54 -3.35 -5.38
C THR A 94 0.32 -2.64 -4.79
N LEU A 95 0.57 -1.70 -3.89
CA LEU A 95 -0.40 -0.76 -3.35
C LEU A 95 0.01 0.64 -3.78
N SER A 96 -0.87 1.40 -4.41
CA SER A 96 -0.57 2.77 -4.83
C SER A 96 -1.64 3.76 -4.38
N ILE A 97 -1.24 5.01 -4.19
CA ILE A 97 -2.12 6.15 -3.93
C ILE A 97 -1.93 7.12 -5.09
N THR A 98 -2.99 7.41 -5.83
CA THR A 98 -2.98 8.39 -6.91
C THR A 98 -3.98 9.51 -6.66
N HIS A 99 -3.67 10.71 -7.13
CA HIS A 99 -4.62 11.82 -7.10
C HIS A 99 -5.82 11.50 -7.99
N GLN A 100 -7.04 11.71 -7.50
CA GLN A 100 -8.24 11.25 -8.20
C GLN A 100 -8.48 11.96 -9.54
N GLN A 101 -8.15 13.25 -9.65
CA GLN A 101 -8.35 14.04 -10.87
C GLN A 101 -7.16 14.07 -11.84
N THR A 102 -5.93 14.23 -11.33
CA THR A 102 -4.73 14.39 -12.16
C THR A 102 -4.00 13.07 -12.43
N GLU A 103 -4.45 11.97 -11.79
CA GLU A 103 -3.80 10.66 -11.81
C GLU A 103 -2.34 10.67 -11.31
N ALA A 104 -1.89 11.78 -10.71
CA ALA A 104 -0.54 11.91 -10.19
C ALA A 104 -0.27 10.87 -9.09
N VAL A 105 0.83 10.12 -9.21
CA VAL A 105 1.22 9.11 -8.23
C VAL A 105 1.78 9.79 -6.98
N LEU A 106 1.09 9.62 -5.84
CA LEU A 106 1.49 10.18 -4.54
C LEU A 106 2.30 9.17 -3.72
N CYS A 107 2.03 7.88 -3.91
CA CYS A 107 2.75 6.78 -3.27
C CYS A 107 2.66 5.55 -4.16
N GLU A 108 3.78 4.88 -4.40
CA GLU A 108 3.82 3.50 -4.89
C GLU A 108 4.52 2.62 -3.85
N CYS A 109 3.79 1.68 -3.28
CA CYS A 109 4.25 0.77 -2.25
C CYS A 109 4.21 -0.67 -2.78
N ARG A 110 5.38 -1.25 -3.06
CA ARG A 110 5.46 -2.69 -3.33
C ARG A 110 5.21 -3.46 -2.02
N VAL A 111 4.44 -4.53 -2.09
CA VAL A 111 4.04 -5.32 -0.91
C VAL A 111 5.23 -5.91 -0.16
N ARG A 112 6.33 -6.18 -0.86
CA ARG A 112 7.59 -6.63 -0.24
C ARG A 112 8.19 -5.64 0.76
N PHE A 113 7.86 -4.35 0.64
CA PHE A 113 8.32 -3.28 1.54
C PHE A 113 7.22 -2.85 2.51
N LEU A 114 6.00 -3.37 2.36
CA LEU A 114 4.92 -3.14 3.32
C LEU A 114 5.23 -3.89 4.61
N SER A 115 5.52 -3.15 5.66
CA SER A 115 5.91 -3.70 6.96
C SER A 115 4.73 -3.87 7.91
N PHE A 116 3.76 -2.96 7.86
CA PHE A 116 2.59 -2.99 8.73
C PHE A 116 1.42 -2.23 8.10
N MET A 117 0.20 -2.57 8.51
CA MET A 117 -1.01 -1.84 8.13
C MET A 117 -2.07 -2.00 9.22
N GLY A 118 -2.93 -1.00 9.37
CA GLY A 118 -3.92 -1.00 10.43
C GLY A 118 -5.00 0.06 10.23
N VAL A 119 -6.17 -0.22 10.80
CA VAL A 119 -7.22 0.78 11.00
C VAL A 119 -6.93 1.45 12.34
N GLY A 120 -6.97 2.77 12.37
CA GLY A 120 -6.72 3.53 13.60
C GLY A 120 -7.87 3.39 14.61
N ARG A 121 -7.86 4.25 15.64
CA ARG A 121 -8.96 4.29 16.63
C ARG A 121 -10.32 4.60 15.99
N ASP A 122 -10.33 5.46 14.98
CA ASP A 122 -11.52 5.70 14.15
C ASP A 122 -11.56 4.67 13.01
N VAL A 123 -12.71 4.01 12.83
CA VAL A 123 -12.92 3.00 11.79
C VAL A 123 -12.76 3.52 10.37
N ARG A 124 -12.81 4.85 10.16
CA ARG A 124 -12.56 5.52 8.88
C ARG A 124 -11.09 5.75 8.63
N SER A 125 -10.27 5.77 9.66
CA SER A 125 -8.84 6.02 9.56
C SER A 125 -8.08 4.74 9.22
N PHE A 126 -7.26 4.77 8.17
CA PHE A 126 -6.42 3.65 7.78
C PHE A 126 -5.01 4.14 7.49
N ALA A 127 -4.02 3.35 7.87
CA ALA A 127 -2.64 3.65 7.57
C ALA A 127 -1.84 2.38 7.27
N PHE A 128 -0.75 2.58 6.53
CA PHE A 128 0.25 1.55 6.32
C PHE A 128 1.66 2.10 6.44
N ILE A 129 2.57 1.25 6.89
CA ILE A 129 3.99 1.55 7.06
C ILE A 129 4.76 0.80 5.99
N MET A 130 5.54 1.54 5.21
CA MET A 130 6.45 0.98 4.22
C MET A 130 7.90 1.33 4.54
N ALA A 131 8.81 0.41 4.24
CA ALA A 131 10.24 0.68 4.24
C ALA A 131 10.61 1.48 2.97
N SER A 132 11.14 2.68 3.16
CA SER A 132 11.61 3.56 2.08
C SER A 132 13.11 3.41 1.80
N ALA A 133 13.88 3.06 2.83
CA ALA A 133 15.29 2.70 2.76
C ALA A 133 15.64 1.79 3.96
N PRO A 134 16.82 1.15 4.01
CA PRO A 134 17.25 0.38 5.17
C PRO A 134 17.16 1.22 6.46
N GLY A 135 16.34 0.77 7.42
CA GLY A 135 16.11 1.48 8.69
C GLY A 135 15.22 2.72 8.60
N ALA A 136 14.70 3.09 7.43
CA ALA A 136 13.85 4.27 7.23
C ALA A 136 12.43 3.90 6.82
N PHE A 137 11.45 4.23 7.66
CA PHE A 137 10.05 3.86 7.47
C PHE A 137 9.18 5.09 7.28
N ARG A 138 8.18 4.98 6.39
CA ARG A 138 7.16 6.01 6.18
C ARG A 138 5.78 5.43 6.43
N CYS A 139 4.99 6.15 7.23
CA CYS A 139 3.59 5.87 7.46
C CYS A 139 2.75 6.74 6.52
N HIS A 140 1.96 6.10 5.66
CA HIS A 140 0.98 6.75 4.78
C HIS A 140 -0.40 6.60 5.38
N MET A 141 -1.16 7.68 5.39
CA MET A 141 -2.43 7.76 6.12
C MET A 141 -3.54 8.21 5.19
N VAL A 142 -4.67 7.53 5.27
CA VAL A 142 -5.87 7.80 4.47
C VAL A 142 -7.12 7.75 5.34
N TRP A 143 -8.15 8.44 4.87
CA TRP A 143 -9.47 8.45 5.46
C TRP A 143 -10.50 7.92 4.47
N CYS A 144 -11.21 6.88 4.88
CA CYS A 144 -12.20 6.14 4.08
C CYS A 144 -13.62 6.50 4.50
N GLU A 145 -14.53 6.63 3.54
CA GLU A 145 -15.97 6.74 3.80
C GLU A 145 -16.73 5.56 3.19
N PRO A 146 -17.69 4.93 3.90
CA PRO A 146 -18.12 5.22 5.27
C PRO A 146 -17.18 4.69 6.37
N ASN A 147 -16.29 3.75 6.05
CA ASN A 147 -15.26 3.20 6.93
C ASN A 147 -14.16 2.49 6.09
N ALA A 148 -13.09 2.06 6.75
CA ALA A 148 -11.98 1.35 6.12
C ALA A 148 -12.08 -0.18 6.19
N ALA A 149 -13.15 -0.72 6.78
CA ALA A 149 -13.33 -2.14 7.10
C ALA A 149 -13.87 -2.96 5.92
#